data_AF-A0A7X6CAV2-F1
#
_entry.id   AF-A0A7X6CAV2-F1
#
_cell.length_a   1.000
_cell.length_b   1.000
_cell.length_c   1.000
_cell.angle_alpha   90.00
_cell.angle_beta   90.00
_cell.angle_gamma   90.00
#
_symmetry.space_group_name_H-M   'P 1'
#
loop_
_entity.id
_entity.type
_entity.pdbx_description
1 polymer ?
#
loop_
_entity_poly.entity_id
_entity_poly.type
_entity_poly.pdbx_seq_one_letter_code
_entity_poly.pdbx_strand_id
1 'polypeptide(L)'
;MWQQQINYKNAPSNHDWMQQELDHALERSDYEFAGNISHFISRSYWSSQWWPSDVGTTFTIPKRVPRDLLTVTKLRHDVAQYRYLRQLELLPSSFDRIIDIYTSLAEEIYSEKGEEGRKLMDQRSYSEIGDVYNRIVYISECNGVHQALSRLWRGDDVENQYLSSQSGIVVIDDFLSSEALAAMRKFCMESTVWSGIKYSHGRLGAFFKDGFQCPLLLQIAHELRQRLPQLLPNTHPLRHIWAFKNTIEMPPNVNLHADFAAVNVNFWITPKESNLDPETGGMEIYDVDAPLGWDFHTYNGSSEIIQAFLRENEAQRIYIPYRQNRCIIFNSDLFHGTHSVRFEKGYENQRINVTFLYGDRSHDVSHPPLTTREDLKTKWKMIRSYAFSPMFRRGRPRIQ
;
A
#
# COMPACT_ATOMS: atom_id res chain seq x y z
N MET A 1 5.50 -7.88 8.87
CA MET A 1 6.32 -7.64 7.66
C MET A 1 6.39 -6.17 7.24
N TRP A 2 5.32 -5.36 7.39
CA TRP A 2 5.35 -3.93 7.05
C TRP A 2 6.11 -3.07 8.07
N GLN A 3 6.13 -3.41 9.38
CA GLN A 3 7.00 -2.74 10.37
C GLN A 3 8.48 -2.67 9.98
N GLN A 4 9.03 -3.63 9.20
CA GLN A 4 10.42 -3.53 8.69
C GLN A 4 10.58 -2.55 7.52
N GLN A 5 9.48 -2.16 6.86
CA GLN A 5 9.43 -1.16 5.79
C GLN A 5 9.09 0.23 6.35
N ILE A 6 8.30 0.29 7.43
CA ILE A 6 7.99 1.53 8.17
C ILE A 6 9.17 1.94 9.05
N ASN A 7 9.65 1.03 9.91
CA ASN A 7 10.77 1.24 10.82
C ASN A 7 12.06 0.78 10.15
N TYR A 8 12.78 1.72 9.55
CA TYR A 8 14.19 1.58 9.17
C TYR A 8 15.12 1.45 10.39
N LYS A 9 14.75 0.69 11.43
CA LYS A 9 15.51 0.59 12.69
C LYS A 9 16.87 -0.14 12.59
N ASN A 10 17.24 -0.64 11.40
CA ASN A 10 18.49 -1.39 11.20
C ASN A 10 19.47 -0.73 10.21
N ALA A 11 19.25 0.53 9.81
CA ALA A 11 20.31 1.34 9.23
C ALA A 11 20.56 2.53 10.17
N PRO A 12 21.69 2.60 10.89
CA PRO A 12 22.01 3.82 11.62
C PRO A 12 22.21 4.90 10.56
N SER A 13 21.30 5.87 10.44
CA SER A 13 21.47 6.91 9.43
C SER A 13 20.85 8.23 9.85
N ASN A 14 21.48 9.32 9.44
CA ASN A 14 21.24 10.72 9.76
C ASN A 14 19.88 11.26 9.27
N HIS A 15 18.82 10.45 9.30
CA HIS A 15 17.58 10.65 8.56
C HIS A 15 16.32 10.33 9.38
N ASP A 16 16.44 9.80 10.60
CA ASP A 16 15.30 9.60 11.52
C ASP A 16 14.53 10.91 11.79
N TRP A 17 15.25 12.03 11.82
CA TRP A 17 14.64 13.36 11.96
C TRP A 17 13.74 13.72 10.77
N MET A 18 14.08 13.30 9.54
CA MET A 18 13.25 13.61 8.36
C MET A 18 11.93 12.84 8.39
N GLN A 19 11.95 11.61 8.90
CA GLN A 19 10.73 10.85 9.12
C GLN A 19 9.85 11.54 10.17
N GLN A 20 10.45 12.01 11.28
CA GLN A 20 9.72 12.75 12.31
C GLN A 20 9.13 14.06 11.76
N GLU A 21 9.88 14.81 10.97
CA GLU A 21 9.38 16.04 10.33
C GLU A 21 8.26 15.76 9.32
N LEU A 22 8.37 14.68 8.54
CA LEU A 22 7.29 14.24 7.66
C LEU A 22 6.03 13.90 8.46
N ASP A 23 6.17 13.13 9.53
CA ASP A 23 5.05 12.72 10.38
C ASP A 23 4.39 13.96 11.02
N HIS A 24 5.18 14.91 11.55
CA HIS A 24 4.69 16.18 12.09
C HIS A 24 3.99 17.06 11.03
N ALA A 25 4.51 17.09 9.80
CA ALA A 25 3.91 17.85 8.70
C ALA A 25 2.52 17.30 8.36
N LEU A 26 2.42 15.97 8.23
CA LEU A 26 1.16 15.27 7.99
C LEU A 26 0.17 15.45 9.16
N GLU A 27 0.67 15.43 10.41
CA GLU A 27 -0.11 15.70 11.61
C GLU A 27 -0.75 17.09 11.61
N ARG A 28 0.02 18.10 11.19
CA ARG A 28 -0.43 19.49 11.10
C ARG A 28 -1.22 19.79 9.83
N SER A 29 -1.41 18.80 8.96
CA SER A 29 -2.00 18.97 7.62
C SER A 29 -1.23 19.98 6.76
N ASP A 30 0.07 20.16 7.01
CA ASP A 30 0.97 20.94 6.16
C ASP A 30 1.43 20.06 5.00
N TYR A 31 0.54 19.90 4.03
CA TYR A 31 0.74 18.99 2.92
C TYR A 31 1.82 19.44 1.95
N GLU A 32 2.03 20.74 1.80
CA GLU A 32 3.13 21.27 0.99
C GLU A 32 4.47 20.87 1.61
N PHE A 33 4.67 21.11 2.91
CA PHE A 33 5.90 20.72 3.60
C PHE A 33 6.06 19.19 3.62
N ALA A 34 4.99 18.44 3.87
CA ALA A 34 5.02 16.98 3.82
C ALA A 34 5.44 16.45 2.44
N GLY A 35 4.94 17.06 1.36
CA GLY A 35 5.33 16.75 -0.01
C GLY A 35 6.81 17.00 -0.25
N ASN A 36 7.33 18.15 0.17
CA ASN A 36 8.74 18.53 0.03
C ASN A 36 9.68 17.59 0.80
N ILE A 37 9.36 17.27 2.06
CA ILE A 37 10.17 16.34 2.87
C ILE A 37 10.13 14.93 2.29
N SER A 38 8.95 14.44 1.88
CA SER A 38 8.81 13.13 1.24
C SER A 38 9.59 13.05 -0.08
N HIS A 39 9.58 14.12 -0.87
CA HIS A 39 10.40 14.23 -2.07
C HIS A 39 11.89 14.13 -1.75
N PHE A 40 12.36 14.83 -0.71
CA PHE A 40 13.76 14.78 -0.29
C PHE A 40 14.17 13.38 0.22
N ILE A 41 13.33 12.73 1.03
CA ILE A 41 13.54 11.35 1.49
C ILE A 41 13.64 10.42 0.28
N SER A 42 12.68 10.50 -0.65
CA SER A 42 12.66 9.63 -1.82
C SER A 42 13.91 9.81 -2.70
N ARG A 43 14.36 11.05 -2.93
CA ARG A 43 15.64 11.32 -3.63
C ARG A 43 16.84 10.68 -2.91
N SER A 44 16.89 10.78 -1.58
CA SER A 44 18.04 10.31 -0.79
C SER A 44 18.18 8.79 -0.77
N TYR A 45 17.08 8.05 -0.83
CA TYR A 45 17.09 6.59 -0.73
C TYR A 45 16.85 5.88 -2.05
N TRP A 46 15.98 6.41 -2.90
CA TRP A 46 15.38 5.68 -4.01
C TRP A 46 15.85 6.15 -5.39
N SER A 47 16.73 7.14 -5.44
CA SER A 47 17.29 7.66 -6.69
C SER A 47 18.06 6.62 -7.51
N SER A 48 18.16 6.90 -8.81
CA SER A 48 18.94 6.17 -9.80
C SER A 48 19.70 7.15 -10.68
N GLN A 49 20.40 6.65 -11.71
CA GLN A 49 21.03 7.53 -12.70
C GLN A 49 20.03 8.27 -13.60
N TRP A 50 18.76 7.84 -13.63
CA TRP A 50 17.72 8.46 -14.47
C TRP A 50 16.78 9.38 -13.68
N TRP A 51 16.76 9.26 -12.34
CA TRP A 51 15.93 10.10 -11.51
C TRP A 51 16.62 10.47 -10.18
N PRO A 52 16.58 11.76 -9.81
CA PRO A 52 15.90 12.85 -10.50
C PRO A 52 16.70 13.40 -11.70
N SER A 53 16.01 13.87 -12.74
CA SER A 53 16.62 14.31 -14.01
C SER A 53 17.24 15.72 -13.94
N ASP A 54 16.98 16.46 -12.86
CA ASP A 54 17.32 17.86 -12.65
C ASP A 54 18.64 18.09 -11.89
N VAL A 55 19.30 17.02 -11.44
CA VAL A 55 20.57 17.13 -10.72
C VAL A 55 21.72 16.99 -11.70
N GLY A 56 22.56 18.02 -11.78
CA GLY A 56 23.84 17.96 -12.48
C GLY A 56 24.74 16.84 -11.96
N THR A 57 25.93 16.73 -12.54
CA THR A 57 26.92 15.63 -12.35
C THR A 57 27.41 15.38 -10.92
N THR A 58 26.89 16.07 -9.90
CA THR A 58 27.29 15.97 -8.49
C THR A 58 26.39 15.07 -7.64
N PHE A 59 25.27 14.55 -8.17
CA PHE A 59 24.41 13.67 -7.40
C PHE A 59 24.96 12.23 -7.35
N THR A 60 25.26 11.74 -6.15
CA THR A 60 25.78 10.38 -5.96
C THR A 60 24.64 9.42 -5.68
N ILE A 61 24.45 8.43 -6.54
CA ILE A 61 23.49 7.35 -6.34
C ILE A 61 23.87 6.61 -5.05
N PRO A 62 22.91 6.34 -4.13
CA PRO A 62 23.18 5.59 -2.93
C PRO A 62 23.82 4.23 -3.26
N LYS A 63 24.98 3.93 -2.67
CA LYS A 63 25.73 2.70 -3.00
C LYS A 63 24.91 1.44 -2.72
N ARG A 64 24.03 1.43 -1.73
CA ARG A 64 23.21 0.25 -1.42
C ARG A 64 21.86 0.33 -2.12
N VAL A 65 21.44 -0.79 -2.69
CA VAL A 65 20.07 -0.96 -3.18
C VAL A 65 19.12 -0.83 -1.99
N PRO A 66 18.00 -0.10 -2.09
CA PRO A 66 17.07 0.08 -0.97
C PRO A 66 16.54 -1.24 -0.42
N ARG A 67 16.33 -2.22 -1.30
CA ARG A 67 15.96 -3.60 -0.95
C ARG A 67 16.67 -4.57 -1.87
N ASP A 68 17.50 -5.41 -1.29
CA ASP A 68 18.37 -6.39 -1.95
C ASP A 68 17.71 -7.77 -2.14
N LEU A 69 16.40 -7.88 -1.91
CA LEU A 69 15.64 -9.09 -2.18
C LEU A 69 15.06 -9.06 -3.58
N LEU A 70 15.52 -9.95 -4.46
CA LEU A 70 14.93 -10.18 -5.77
C LEU A 70 13.68 -11.05 -5.60
N THR A 71 12.60 -10.68 -6.28
CA THR A 71 11.40 -11.51 -6.40
C THR A 71 11.00 -11.67 -7.86
N VAL A 72 10.52 -12.87 -8.23
CA VAL A 72 10.03 -13.15 -9.59
C VAL A 72 8.98 -12.12 -10.00
N THR A 73 8.01 -11.84 -9.12
CA THR A 73 6.94 -10.90 -9.43
C THR A 73 7.44 -9.47 -9.64
N LYS A 74 8.41 -8.99 -8.84
CA LYS A 74 8.95 -7.63 -9.04
C LYS A 74 9.69 -7.51 -10.36
N LEU A 75 10.54 -8.50 -10.69
CA LEU A 75 11.28 -8.50 -11.95
C LEU A 75 10.35 -8.53 -13.16
N ARG A 76 9.33 -9.41 -13.15
CA ARG A 76 8.34 -9.50 -14.23
C ARG A 76 7.48 -8.23 -14.33
N HIS A 77 7.06 -7.66 -13.20
CA HIS A 77 6.36 -6.39 -13.17
C HIS A 77 7.19 -5.28 -13.81
N ASP A 78 8.46 -5.15 -13.41
CA ASP A 78 9.34 -4.10 -13.92
C ASP A 78 9.63 -4.29 -15.41
N VAL A 79 9.79 -5.53 -15.89
CA VAL A 79 9.89 -5.81 -17.33
C VAL A 79 8.66 -5.27 -18.07
N ALA A 80 7.46 -5.55 -17.55
CA ALA A 80 6.22 -5.08 -18.16
C ALA A 80 6.11 -3.53 -18.11
N GLN A 81 6.45 -2.92 -16.97
CA GLN A 81 6.46 -1.47 -16.81
C GLN A 81 7.49 -0.78 -17.70
N TYR A 82 8.71 -1.31 -17.79
CA TYR A 82 9.74 -0.74 -18.66
C TYR A 82 9.38 -0.87 -20.12
N ARG A 83 8.81 -1.99 -20.57
CA ARG A 83 8.27 -2.11 -21.94
C ARG A 83 7.18 -1.08 -22.22
N TYR A 84 6.26 -0.89 -21.28
CA TYR A 84 5.22 0.14 -21.38
C TYR A 84 5.83 1.55 -21.51
N LEU A 85 6.79 1.89 -20.64
CA LEU A 85 7.47 3.19 -20.69
C LEU A 85 8.34 3.37 -21.94
N ARG A 86 8.94 2.30 -22.47
CA ARG A 86 9.68 2.31 -23.75
C ARG A 86 8.77 2.59 -24.94
N GLN A 87 7.56 2.02 -24.95
CA GLN A 87 6.55 2.29 -25.98
C GLN A 87 6.06 3.74 -25.95
N LEU A 88 6.01 4.36 -24.76
CA LEU A 88 5.69 5.77 -24.58
C LEU A 88 6.88 6.72 -24.78
N GLU A 89 8.06 6.19 -25.14
CA GLU A 89 9.31 6.95 -25.28
C GLU A 89 9.77 7.68 -24.01
N LEU A 90 9.30 7.24 -22.84
CA LEU A 90 9.65 7.81 -21.53
C LEU A 90 10.94 7.23 -20.93
N LEU A 91 11.42 6.11 -21.49
CA LEU A 91 12.72 5.52 -21.14
C LEU A 91 13.60 5.39 -22.38
N PRO A 92 14.93 5.59 -22.25
CA PRO A 92 15.88 5.44 -23.35
C PRO A 92 16.04 3.97 -23.77
N SER A 93 16.55 3.74 -24.98
CA SER A 93 16.81 2.39 -25.53
C SER A 93 17.82 1.56 -24.74
N SER A 94 18.61 2.18 -23.86
CA SER A 94 19.46 1.44 -22.92
C SER A 94 18.68 0.50 -22.00
N PHE A 95 17.39 0.75 -21.77
CA PHE A 95 16.52 -0.15 -20.99
C PHE A 95 16.21 -1.46 -21.71
N ASP A 96 16.42 -1.58 -23.01
CA ASP A 96 16.18 -2.84 -23.74
C ASP A 96 17.11 -3.94 -23.18
N ARG A 97 18.37 -3.60 -22.90
CA ARG A 97 19.32 -4.50 -22.22
C ARG A 97 18.92 -4.81 -20.77
N ILE A 98 18.41 -3.81 -20.04
CA ILE A 98 17.96 -3.98 -18.64
C ILE A 98 16.76 -4.94 -18.59
N ILE A 99 15.82 -4.80 -19.52
CA ILE A 99 14.67 -5.68 -19.68
C ILE A 99 15.11 -7.13 -19.92
N ASP A 100 16.10 -7.35 -20.76
CA ASP A 100 16.62 -8.70 -21.05
C ASP A 100 17.27 -9.34 -19.80
N ILE A 101 18.05 -8.55 -19.04
CA ILE A 101 18.64 -9.00 -17.77
C ILE A 101 17.56 -9.35 -16.75
N TYR A 102 16.58 -8.47 -16.56
CA TYR A 102 15.47 -8.71 -15.62
C TYR A 102 14.67 -9.95 -16.00
N THR A 103 14.40 -10.14 -17.29
CA THR A 103 13.70 -11.32 -17.83
C THR A 103 14.49 -12.59 -17.50
N SER A 104 15.80 -12.60 -17.78
CA SER A 104 16.67 -13.74 -17.51
C SER A 104 16.73 -14.09 -16.02
N LEU A 105 16.89 -13.08 -15.15
CA LEU A 105 16.92 -13.27 -13.70
C LEU A 105 15.57 -13.76 -13.16
N ALA A 106 14.46 -13.27 -13.70
CA ALA A 106 13.13 -13.74 -13.31
C ALA A 106 12.94 -15.22 -13.63
N GLU A 107 13.34 -15.65 -14.83
CA GLU A 107 13.24 -17.05 -15.26
C GLU A 107 14.21 -17.97 -14.50
N GLU A 108 15.43 -17.51 -14.18
CA GLU A 108 16.36 -18.23 -13.30
C GLU A 108 15.71 -18.53 -11.95
N ILE A 109 15.25 -17.48 -11.25
CA ILE A 109 14.64 -17.64 -9.92
C ILE A 109 13.35 -18.47 -9.99
N TYR A 110 12.54 -18.27 -11.03
CA TYR A 110 11.31 -19.01 -11.24
C TYR A 110 11.57 -20.51 -11.44
N SER A 111 12.56 -20.88 -12.25
CA SER A 111 12.90 -22.28 -12.53
C SER A 111 13.31 -23.06 -11.27
N GLU A 112 13.94 -22.37 -10.31
CA GLU A 112 14.39 -22.96 -9.06
C GLU A 112 13.34 -22.92 -7.93
N LYS A 113 12.53 -21.86 -7.87
CA LYS A 113 11.72 -21.52 -6.68
C LYS A 113 10.25 -21.25 -6.97
N GLY A 114 9.83 -21.28 -8.23
CA GLY A 114 8.45 -21.03 -8.66
C GLY A 114 8.03 -19.55 -8.58
N GLU A 115 6.72 -19.31 -8.67
CA GLU A 115 6.13 -17.96 -8.83
C GLU A 115 6.42 -17.01 -7.67
N GLU A 116 6.43 -17.54 -6.43
CA GLU A 116 6.78 -16.75 -5.24
C GLU A 116 8.29 -16.77 -4.93
N GLY A 117 9.10 -17.18 -5.90
CA GLY A 117 10.54 -17.32 -5.76
C GLY A 117 11.23 -16.02 -5.33
N ARG A 118 12.14 -16.16 -4.35
CA ARG A 118 12.93 -15.05 -3.80
C ARG A 118 14.40 -15.42 -3.73
N LYS A 119 15.27 -14.48 -4.07
CA LYS A 119 16.73 -14.62 -4.05
C LYS A 119 17.35 -13.34 -3.49
N LEU A 120 18.29 -13.45 -2.54
CA LEU A 120 19.09 -12.29 -2.16
C LEU A 120 19.99 -11.90 -3.33
N MET A 121 20.12 -10.60 -3.58
CA MET A 121 20.95 -10.06 -4.64
C MET A 121 22.42 -10.45 -4.39
N ASP A 122 22.99 -11.22 -5.32
CA ASP A 122 24.39 -11.60 -5.31
C ASP A 122 25.26 -10.54 -6.01
N GLN A 123 26.59 -10.70 -5.97
CA GLN A 123 27.52 -9.75 -6.56
C GLN A 123 27.30 -9.54 -8.06
N ARG A 124 26.91 -10.60 -8.78
CA ARG A 124 26.60 -10.54 -10.22
C ARG A 124 25.36 -9.67 -10.45
N SER A 125 24.25 -10.02 -9.80
CA SER A 125 22.98 -9.30 -9.92
C SER A 125 23.15 -7.84 -9.50
N TYR A 126 23.91 -7.57 -8.44
CA TYR A 126 24.22 -6.21 -8.03
C TYR A 126 24.99 -5.44 -9.11
N SER A 127 26.00 -6.04 -9.74
CA SER A 127 26.75 -5.40 -10.82
C SER A 127 25.93 -5.16 -12.09
N GLU A 128 24.92 -6.00 -12.35
CA GLU A 128 24.10 -5.92 -13.56
C GLU A 128 22.92 -4.95 -13.39
N ILE A 129 22.27 -4.92 -12.21
CA ILE A 129 21.01 -4.20 -11.99
C ILE A 129 20.94 -3.39 -10.68
N GLY A 130 22.02 -3.29 -9.91
CA GLY A 130 22.03 -2.56 -8.63
C GLY A 130 21.70 -1.06 -8.73
N ASP A 131 21.93 -0.45 -9.89
CA ASP A 131 21.64 0.97 -10.14
C ASP A 131 20.21 1.22 -10.62
N VAL A 132 19.40 0.17 -10.82
CA VAL A 132 18.02 0.26 -11.34
C VAL A 132 17.01 -0.52 -10.47
N TYR A 133 17.39 -1.66 -9.91
CA TYR A 133 16.46 -2.52 -9.18
C TYR A 133 15.96 -1.86 -7.91
N ASN A 134 14.63 -1.84 -7.77
CA ASN A 134 13.93 -1.26 -6.63
C ASN A 134 14.35 0.21 -6.35
N ARG A 135 14.64 0.95 -7.42
CA ARG A 135 14.88 2.39 -7.46
C ARG A 135 13.85 3.06 -8.36
N ILE A 136 13.72 4.37 -8.20
CA ILE A 136 12.94 5.22 -9.08
C ILE A 136 13.82 5.56 -10.29
N VAL A 137 13.34 5.22 -11.48
CA VAL A 137 13.97 5.59 -12.76
C VAL A 137 13.11 6.57 -13.54
N TYR A 138 11.80 6.62 -13.26
CA TYR A 138 10.87 7.57 -13.85
C TYR A 138 9.74 7.89 -12.87
N ILE A 139 9.37 9.17 -12.79
CA ILE A 139 8.15 9.64 -12.12
C ILE A 139 7.37 10.46 -13.15
N SER A 140 6.12 10.05 -13.40
CA SER A 140 5.21 10.86 -14.22
C SER A 140 4.83 12.13 -13.48
N GLU A 141 4.76 13.23 -14.22
CA GLU A 141 4.09 14.43 -13.76
C GLU A 141 2.63 14.12 -13.38
N CYS A 142 2.20 14.65 -12.25
CA CYS A 142 0.86 14.45 -11.69
C CYS A 142 0.49 15.65 -10.80
N ASN A 143 0.34 16.79 -11.47
CA ASN A 143 0.00 18.06 -10.84
C ASN A 143 -1.43 18.05 -10.30
N GLY A 144 -1.72 19.03 -9.45
CA GLY A 144 -3.09 19.29 -9.03
C GLY A 144 -3.98 19.64 -10.21
N VAL A 145 -5.24 19.25 -10.12
CA VAL A 145 -6.29 19.57 -11.09
C VAL A 145 -7.18 20.69 -10.54
N HIS A 146 -8.11 21.22 -11.33
CA HIS A 146 -9.03 22.24 -10.82
C HIS A 146 -9.86 21.73 -9.61
N GLN A 147 -10.30 20.46 -9.67
CA GLN A 147 -11.04 19.82 -8.58
C GLN A 147 -10.81 18.31 -8.61
N ALA A 148 -10.26 17.75 -7.54
CA ALA A 148 -9.91 16.33 -7.48
C ALA A 148 -11.11 15.43 -7.15
N LEU A 149 -11.94 15.84 -6.19
CA LEU A 149 -13.13 15.11 -5.77
C LEU A 149 -14.32 15.43 -6.67
N SER A 150 -15.11 14.42 -7.04
CA SER A 150 -16.29 14.59 -7.88
C SER A 150 -17.38 15.46 -7.22
N ARG A 151 -18.20 16.09 -8.05
CA ARG A 151 -19.41 16.82 -7.62
C ARG A 151 -20.64 15.91 -7.49
N LEU A 152 -20.54 14.65 -7.91
CA LEU A 152 -21.66 13.71 -7.97
C LEU A 152 -22.09 13.18 -6.59
N TRP A 153 -21.29 13.42 -5.55
CA TRP A 153 -21.59 13.06 -4.18
C TRP A 153 -21.48 14.27 -3.24
N ARG A 154 -22.21 14.22 -2.14
CA ARG A 154 -22.29 15.29 -1.13
C ARG A 154 -21.62 14.84 0.16
N GLY A 155 -20.89 15.77 0.79
CA GLY A 155 -20.16 15.50 2.04
C GLY A 155 -21.13 15.12 3.16
N ASP A 156 -22.17 15.95 3.37
CA ASP A 156 -23.19 15.73 4.40
C ASP A 156 -23.81 14.32 4.33
N ASP A 157 -24.13 13.83 3.13
CA ASP A 157 -24.74 12.51 2.96
C ASP A 157 -23.77 11.39 3.36
N VAL A 158 -22.49 11.52 2.98
CA VAL A 158 -21.41 10.60 3.34
C VAL A 158 -21.18 10.60 4.85
N GLU A 159 -21.09 11.77 5.47
CA GLU A 159 -20.88 11.90 6.92
C GLU A 159 -22.07 11.32 7.70
N ASN A 160 -23.29 11.66 7.31
CA ASN A 160 -24.50 11.11 7.92
C ASN A 160 -24.52 9.58 7.82
N GLN A 161 -24.17 9.01 6.66
CA GLN A 161 -24.12 7.56 6.49
C GLN A 161 -23.02 6.91 7.36
N TYR A 162 -21.83 7.52 7.41
CA TYR A 162 -20.70 7.02 8.20
C TYR A 162 -21.02 7.03 9.70
N LEU A 163 -21.53 8.16 10.21
CA LEU A 163 -21.78 8.38 11.63
C LEU A 163 -23.04 7.67 12.14
N SER A 164 -24.03 7.44 11.27
CA SER A 164 -25.25 6.70 11.62
C SER A 164 -25.06 5.18 11.61
N SER A 165 -24.01 4.68 10.95
CA SER A 165 -23.72 3.25 10.84
C SER A 165 -22.77 2.79 11.94
N GLN A 166 -23.13 1.71 12.65
CA GLN A 166 -22.28 1.10 13.67
C GLN A 166 -20.94 0.60 13.12
N SER A 167 -20.92 0.10 11.88
CA SER A 167 -19.68 -0.33 11.21
C SER A 167 -18.93 0.82 10.54
N GLY A 168 -19.56 2.00 10.42
CA GLY A 168 -18.94 3.16 9.77
C GLY A 168 -18.62 2.95 8.29
N ILE A 169 -19.31 2.07 7.56
CA ILE A 169 -18.97 1.78 6.16
C ILE A 169 -19.80 2.65 5.22
N VAL A 170 -19.12 3.37 4.31
CA VAL A 170 -19.72 4.17 3.23
C VAL A 170 -19.06 3.83 1.91
N VAL A 171 -19.88 3.67 0.87
CA VAL A 171 -19.42 3.43 -0.51
C VAL A 171 -19.81 4.62 -1.38
N ILE A 172 -18.83 5.18 -2.09
CA ILE A 172 -18.99 6.34 -2.97
C ILE A 172 -18.58 5.93 -4.37
N ASP A 173 -19.53 5.91 -5.29
CA ASP A 173 -19.24 5.77 -6.72
C ASP A 173 -18.89 7.11 -7.34
N ASP A 174 -18.09 7.06 -8.42
CA ASP A 174 -17.60 8.24 -9.12
C ASP A 174 -16.91 9.23 -8.17
N PHE A 175 -16.02 8.69 -7.30
CA PHE A 175 -15.39 9.40 -6.19
C PHE A 175 -14.52 10.58 -6.64
N LEU A 176 -13.57 10.33 -7.55
CA LEU A 176 -12.72 11.36 -8.15
C LEU A 176 -13.41 11.99 -9.37
N SER A 177 -13.05 13.23 -9.70
CA SER A 177 -13.33 13.81 -11.01
C SER A 177 -12.66 12.97 -12.11
N SER A 178 -13.21 13.00 -13.33
CA SER A 178 -12.65 12.23 -14.45
C SER A 178 -11.20 12.61 -14.75
N GLU A 179 -10.86 13.89 -14.60
CA GLU A 179 -9.50 14.41 -14.76
C GLU A 179 -8.54 13.84 -13.70
N ALA A 180 -8.94 13.87 -12.42
CA ALA A 180 -8.13 13.31 -11.34
C ALA A 180 -7.98 11.80 -11.43
N LEU A 181 -9.03 11.07 -11.81
CA LEU A 181 -8.95 9.62 -12.04
C LEU A 181 -7.94 9.29 -13.16
N ALA A 182 -8.00 10.02 -14.28
CA ALA A 182 -7.09 9.82 -15.41
C ALA A 182 -5.63 10.12 -15.01
N ALA A 183 -5.40 11.25 -14.32
CA ALA A 183 -4.08 11.64 -13.84
C ALA A 183 -3.51 10.65 -12.81
N MET A 184 -4.31 10.22 -11.83
CA MET A 184 -3.89 9.19 -10.86
C MET A 184 -3.59 7.85 -11.51
N ARG A 185 -4.41 7.43 -12.49
CA ARG A 185 -4.15 6.21 -13.25
C ARG A 185 -2.84 6.33 -14.01
N LYS A 186 -2.63 7.40 -14.78
CA LYS A 186 -1.38 7.67 -15.51
C LYS A 186 -0.16 7.60 -14.57
N PHE A 187 -0.22 8.31 -13.44
CA PHE A 187 0.84 8.31 -12.44
C PHE A 187 1.18 6.90 -11.93
N CYS A 188 0.18 6.11 -11.55
CA CYS A 188 0.37 4.76 -11.05
C CYS A 188 0.90 3.77 -12.13
N MET A 189 0.57 4.01 -13.40
CA MET A 189 1.03 3.20 -14.52
C MET A 189 2.46 3.53 -14.92
N GLU A 190 2.83 4.80 -14.93
CA GLU A 190 4.13 5.24 -15.44
C GLU A 190 5.20 5.34 -14.35
N SER A 191 4.87 5.80 -13.15
CA SER A 191 5.87 6.02 -12.10
C SER A 191 6.42 4.71 -11.54
N THR A 192 7.74 4.61 -11.43
CA THR A 192 8.45 3.41 -10.96
C THR A 192 8.59 3.43 -9.44
N VAL A 193 7.45 3.46 -8.75
CA VAL A 193 7.31 3.72 -7.29
C VAL A 193 6.89 2.48 -6.49
N TRP A 194 6.80 1.33 -7.16
CA TRP A 194 6.30 0.06 -6.62
C TRP A 194 7.36 -0.69 -5.81
N SER A 195 7.85 -0.09 -4.71
CA SER A 195 8.98 -0.60 -3.90
C SER A 195 8.64 -1.75 -2.94
N GLY A 196 7.36 -1.96 -2.68
CA GLY A 196 6.82 -2.90 -1.70
C GLY A 196 6.79 -4.34 -2.19
N ILE A 197 7.83 -5.14 -1.93
CA ILE A 197 8.00 -6.47 -2.57
C ILE A 197 7.78 -7.70 -1.69
N LYS A 198 7.43 -7.53 -0.40
CA LYS A 198 7.39 -8.64 0.57
C LYS A 198 6.01 -9.30 0.73
N TYR A 199 5.03 -8.92 -0.06
CA TYR A 199 3.64 -9.35 0.11
C TYR A 199 3.38 -10.74 -0.47
N SER A 200 2.38 -11.42 0.09
CA SER A 200 1.84 -12.69 -0.43
C SER A 200 1.30 -12.50 -1.86
N HIS A 201 1.41 -13.55 -2.67
CA HIS A 201 0.91 -13.60 -4.05
C HIS A 201 1.42 -12.46 -4.93
N GLY A 202 2.68 -12.05 -4.72
CA GLY A 202 3.36 -11.12 -5.62
C GLY A 202 2.79 -9.70 -5.64
N ARG A 203 1.91 -9.32 -4.71
CA ARG A 203 1.41 -7.95 -4.61
C ARG A 203 2.56 -6.97 -4.42
N LEU A 204 2.41 -5.79 -5.04
CA LEU A 204 3.37 -4.70 -4.92
C LEU A 204 2.75 -3.53 -4.15
N GLY A 205 3.53 -2.92 -3.26
CA GLY A 205 3.16 -1.71 -2.54
C GLY A 205 3.92 -0.49 -3.05
N ALA A 206 3.30 0.68 -2.96
CA ALA A 206 3.92 1.98 -3.16
C ALA A 206 3.57 2.87 -1.96
N PHE A 207 4.56 3.55 -1.38
CA PHE A 207 4.40 4.32 -0.13
C PHE A 207 4.79 5.76 -0.35
N PHE A 208 4.10 6.68 0.34
CA PHE A 208 4.32 8.12 0.20
C PHE A 208 5.81 8.50 0.24
N LYS A 209 6.52 8.05 1.28
CA LYS A 209 7.95 8.31 1.51
C LYS A 209 8.91 7.58 0.53
N ASP A 210 8.42 6.55 -0.14
CA ASP A 210 9.21 5.76 -1.11
C ASP A 210 9.06 6.31 -2.54
N GLY A 211 8.47 7.50 -2.69
CA GLY A 211 8.28 8.18 -3.97
C GLY A 211 6.86 8.13 -4.53
N PHE A 212 5.91 7.45 -3.87
CA PHE A 212 4.48 7.52 -4.23
C PHE A 212 3.87 8.83 -3.73
N GLN A 213 4.39 9.94 -4.22
CA GLN A 213 3.96 11.29 -3.89
C GLN A 213 3.76 12.07 -5.18
N CYS A 214 2.72 12.90 -5.20
CA CYS A 214 2.51 13.91 -6.22
C CYS A 214 1.56 14.99 -5.67
N PRO A 215 1.53 16.20 -6.29
CA PRO A 215 0.59 17.24 -5.91
C PRO A 215 -0.88 16.77 -5.88
N LEU A 216 -1.31 15.93 -6.83
CA LEU A 216 -2.69 15.45 -6.86
C LEU A 216 -3.06 14.58 -5.65
N LEU A 217 -2.16 13.73 -5.14
CA LEU A 217 -2.42 12.94 -3.93
C LEU A 217 -2.66 13.84 -2.71
N LEU A 218 -1.88 14.91 -2.59
CA LEU A 218 -2.00 15.89 -1.50
C LEU A 218 -3.24 16.76 -1.66
N GLN A 219 -3.62 17.11 -2.89
CA GLN A 219 -4.89 17.77 -3.17
C GLN A 219 -6.07 16.90 -2.77
N ILE A 220 -6.08 15.60 -3.10
CA ILE A 220 -7.12 14.67 -2.66
C ILE A 220 -7.24 14.65 -1.14
N ALA A 221 -6.10 14.57 -0.42
CA ALA A 221 -6.10 14.63 1.04
C ALA A 221 -6.65 15.95 1.61
N HIS A 222 -6.37 17.07 0.95
CA HIS A 222 -6.89 18.38 1.32
C HIS A 222 -8.39 18.51 1.09
N GLU A 223 -8.85 18.18 -0.11
CA GLU A 223 -10.27 18.26 -0.47
C GLU A 223 -11.13 17.28 0.37
N LEU A 224 -10.59 16.10 0.72
CA LEU A 224 -11.28 15.15 1.60
C LEU A 224 -11.57 15.78 2.97
N ARG A 225 -10.58 16.42 3.58
CA ARG A 225 -10.77 17.11 4.87
C ARG A 225 -11.78 18.25 4.79
N GLN A 226 -11.71 19.04 3.73
CA GLN A 226 -12.65 20.15 3.54
C GLN A 226 -14.08 19.65 3.34
N ARG A 227 -14.25 18.53 2.63
CA ARG A 227 -15.58 18.00 2.30
C ARG A 227 -16.17 17.10 3.37
N LEU A 228 -15.35 16.49 4.22
CA LEU A 228 -15.74 15.57 5.27
C LEU A 228 -15.19 16.00 6.66
N PRO A 229 -15.45 17.23 7.12
CA PRO A 229 -14.83 17.77 8.34
C PRO A 229 -15.27 17.08 9.65
N GLN A 230 -16.46 16.47 9.70
CA GLN A 230 -16.93 15.70 10.87
C GLN A 230 -16.31 14.30 10.89
N LEU A 231 -16.08 13.71 9.72
CA LEU A 231 -15.45 12.38 9.58
C LEU A 231 -13.93 12.46 9.73
N LEU A 232 -13.32 13.53 9.20
CA LEU A 232 -11.88 13.79 9.20
C LEU A 232 -11.54 15.08 9.96
N PRO A 233 -11.86 15.18 11.26
CA PRO A 233 -11.52 16.33 12.07
C PRO A 233 -10.00 16.50 12.18
N ASN A 234 -9.55 17.64 12.71
CA ASN A 234 -8.12 17.90 12.93
C ASN A 234 -7.46 16.87 13.87
N THR A 235 -8.24 16.22 14.74
CA THR A 235 -7.78 15.11 15.59
C THR A 235 -7.55 13.80 14.84
N HIS A 236 -7.97 13.71 13.58
CA HIS A 236 -7.70 12.59 12.67
C HIS A 236 -6.66 12.99 11.61
N PRO A 237 -5.39 13.28 11.99
CA PRO A 237 -4.33 13.62 11.04
C PRO A 237 -4.18 12.56 9.95
N LEU A 238 -3.83 12.96 8.74
CA LEU A 238 -3.39 12.00 7.73
C LEU A 238 -2.14 11.31 8.27
N ARG A 239 -2.15 9.99 8.35
CA ARG A 239 -1.02 9.18 8.82
C ARG A 239 -0.24 8.61 7.65
N HIS A 240 -0.95 8.03 6.69
CA HIS A 240 -0.32 7.38 5.55
C HIS A 240 -1.11 7.52 4.27
N ILE A 241 -0.36 7.52 3.17
CA ILE A 241 -0.84 7.30 1.82
C ILE A 241 -0.06 6.11 1.25
N TRP A 242 -0.77 5.14 0.70
CA TRP A 242 -0.15 4.05 -0.05
C TRP A 242 -1.01 3.64 -1.24
N ALA A 243 -0.40 2.86 -2.14
CA ALA A 243 -1.11 2.13 -3.16
C ALA A 243 -0.65 0.68 -3.19
N PHE A 244 -1.56 -0.21 -3.58
CA PHE A 244 -1.24 -1.59 -3.85
C PHE A 244 -1.62 -1.95 -5.29
N LYS A 245 -0.72 -2.68 -5.94
CA LYS A 245 -0.94 -3.29 -7.25
C LYS A 245 -0.94 -4.80 -7.08
N ASN A 246 -2.07 -5.43 -7.41
CA ASN A 246 -2.22 -6.88 -7.33
C ASN A 246 -1.73 -7.55 -8.61
N THR A 247 -1.34 -8.83 -8.49
CA THR A 247 -1.25 -9.74 -9.63
C THR A 247 -2.62 -9.89 -10.29
N ILE A 248 -2.63 -10.36 -11.54
CA ILE A 248 -3.87 -10.56 -12.31
C ILE A 248 -4.77 -11.65 -11.73
N GLU A 249 -4.19 -12.60 -10.98
CA GLU A 249 -4.91 -13.64 -10.27
C GLU A 249 -4.43 -13.72 -8.82
N MET A 250 -5.38 -13.83 -7.90
CA MET A 250 -5.10 -13.95 -6.47
C MET A 250 -6.26 -14.69 -5.78
N PRO A 251 -5.98 -15.63 -4.86
CA PRO A 251 -7.04 -16.27 -4.08
C PRO A 251 -7.72 -15.30 -3.10
N PRO A 252 -8.91 -15.61 -2.58
CA PRO A 252 -9.55 -14.83 -1.52
C PRO A 252 -8.83 -15.01 -0.18
N ASN A 253 -9.11 -14.13 0.80
CA ASN A 253 -8.59 -14.20 2.19
C ASN A 253 -7.07 -14.12 2.37
N VAL A 254 -6.32 -13.69 1.36
CA VAL A 254 -4.84 -13.70 1.39
C VAL A 254 -4.20 -12.52 2.12
N ASN A 255 -5.00 -11.52 2.45
CA ASN A 255 -4.57 -10.29 3.10
C ASN A 255 -5.62 -9.79 4.09
N LEU A 256 -6.22 -10.69 4.86
CA LEU A 256 -7.13 -10.31 5.92
C LEU A 256 -6.34 -9.61 7.05
N HIS A 257 -6.68 -8.36 7.35
CA HIS A 257 -6.01 -7.51 8.33
C HIS A 257 -6.94 -6.41 8.84
N ALA A 258 -6.57 -5.77 9.95
CA ALA A 258 -7.01 -4.42 10.29
C ALA A 258 -5.82 -3.45 10.15
N ASP A 259 -6.14 -2.17 10.10
CA ASP A 259 -5.15 -1.09 10.00
C ASP A 259 -5.12 -0.28 11.32
N PHE A 260 -4.05 0.48 11.53
CA PHE A 260 -3.78 1.20 12.79
C PHE A 260 -4.45 2.59 12.85
N ALA A 261 -5.18 2.99 11.81
CA ALA A 261 -5.81 4.31 11.71
C ALA A 261 -7.21 4.31 12.33
N ALA A 262 -7.84 5.47 12.46
CA ALA A 262 -9.27 5.55 12.80
C ALA A 262 -10.12 5.35 11.54
N VAL A 263 -9.76 6.05 10.46
CA VAL A 263 -10.52 6.05 9.20
C VAL A 263 -9.64 5.57 8.05
N ASN A 264 -10.16 4.64 7.28
CA ASN A 264 -9.59 4.18 6.02
C ASN A 264 -10.40 4.72 4.84
N VAL A 265 -9.73 5.38 3.89
CA VAL A 265 -10.31 5.84 2.64
C VAL A 265 -9.60 5.12 1.49
N ASN A 266 -10.24 4.11 0.92
CA ASN A 266 -9.67 3.27 -0.14
C ASN A 266 -10.47 3.39 -1.43
N PHE A 267 -9.82 3.68 -2.57
CA PHE A 267 -10.49 3.68 -3.88
C PHE A 267 -9.73 2.93 -4.95
N TRP A 268 -10.46 2.47 -5.97
CA TRP A 268 -9.92 1.73 -7.11
C TRP A 268 -9.79 2.61 -8.36
N ILE A 269 -8.68 2.45 -9.09
CA ILE A 269 -8.40 3.26 -10.28
C ILE A 269 -8.29 2.46 -11.58
N THR A 270 -8.19 1.13 -11.51
CA THR A 270 -8.16 0.26 -12.70
C THR A 270 -9.55 0.22 -13.36
N PRO A 271 -9.65 0.24 -14.71
CA PRO A 271 -10.89 0.09 -15.44
C PRO A 271 -11.66 -1.16 -15.00
N LYS A 272 -12.99 -1.03 -14.94
CA LYS A 272 -13.86 -2.16 -14.58
C LYS A 272 -13.79 -3.27 -15.63
N GLU A 273 -13.51 -2.91 -16.88
CA GLU A 273 -13.36 -3.82 -18.03
C GLU A 273 -12.17 -4.76 -17.85
N SER A 274 -11.16 -4.36 -17.07
CA SER A 274 -10.04 -5.23 -16.72
C SER A 274 -10.45 -6.36 -15.76
N ASN A 275 -11.56 -6.24 -15.03
CA ASN A 275 -12.07 -7.30 -14.16
C ASN A 275 -12.88 -8.32 -14.98
N LEU A 276 -12.39 -9.56 -15.06
CA LEU A 276 -13.01 -10.62 -15.85
C LEU A 276 -14.20 -11.29 -15.14
N ASP A 277 -14.40 -10.99 -13.85
CA ASP A 277 -15.48 -11.55 -13.05
C ASP A 277 -16.03 -10.49 -12.07
N PRO A 278 -17.23 -9.94 -12.32
CA PRO A 278 -17.86 -8.92 -11.48
C PRO A 278 -18.02 -9.31 -10.00
N GLU A 279 -18.06 -10.61 -9.70
CA GLU A 279 -18.15 -11.12 -8.33
C GLU A 279 -16.79 -11.17 -7.61
N THR A 280 -15.73 -10.69 -8.27
CA THR A 280 -14.36 -10.68 -7.74
C THR A 280 -13.73 -9.29 -7.80
N GLY A 281 -12.51 -9.15 -7.29
CA GLY A 281 -11.72 -7.91 -7.29
C GLY A 281 -12.14 -6.90 -6.21
N GLY A 282 -13.27 -7.12 -5.55
CA GLY A 282 -13.81 -6.24 -4.54
C GLY A 282 -13.02 -6.26 -3.22
N MET A 283 -13.68 -5.81 -2.17
CA MET A 283 -13.20 -5.85 -0.80
C MET A 283 -14.18 -6.63 0.07
N GLU A 284 -13.66 -7.41 1.00
CA GLU A 284 -14.43 -7.99 2.10
C GLU A 284 -14.10 -7.21 3.36
N ILE A 285 -15.13 -6.77 4.08
CA ILE A 285 -15.04 -6.14 5.40
C ILE A 285 -15.89 -6.96 6.36
N TYR A 286 -15.38 -7.20 7.56
CA TYR A 286 -16.10 -7.90 8.61
C TYR A 286 -16.57 -6.88 9.65
N ASP A 287 -17.78 -7.05 10.17
CA ASP A 287 -18.43 -6.16 11.14
C ASP A 287 -17.86 -6.26 12.57
N VAL A 288 -16.60 -6.68 12.70
CA VAL A 288 -15.87 -6.79 13.96
C VAL A 288 -14.51 -6.12 13.78
N ASP A 289 -14.20 -5.23 14.73
CA ASP A 289 -12.92 -4.54 14.86
C ASP A 289 -11.85 -5.45 15.47
N ALA A 290 -10.57 -5.13 15.27
CA ALA A 290 -9.52 -5.79 16.00
C ALA A 290 -9.59 -5.40 17.48
N PRO A 291 -9.34 -6.32 18.43
CA PRO A 291 -9.24 -5.94 19.82
C PRO A 291 -8.14 -4.89 20.06
N LEU A 292 -8.42 -3.83 20.83
CA LEU A 292 -7.44 -2.77 21.16
C LEU A 292 -6.18 -3.31 21.85
N GLY A 293 -6.29 -4.46 22.55
CA GLY A 293 -5.16 -5.12 23.19
C GLY A 293 -4.22 -5.86 22.24
N TRP A 294 -4.61 -6.06 20.97
CA TRP A 294 -3.79 -6.75 19.97
C TRP A 294 -2.66 -5.85 19.50
N ASP A 295 -1.46 -6.42 19.45
CA ASP A 295 -0.34 -5.76 18.76
C ASP A 295 -0.56 -5.74 17.24
N PHE A 296 0.19 -4.87 16.56
CA PHE A 296 0.15 -4.74 15.10
C PHE A 296 0.39 -6.06 14.37
N HIS A 297 1.29 -6.92 14.86
CA HIS A 297 1.54 -8.20 14.20
C HIS A 297 0.33 -9.13 14.22
N THR A 298 -0.43 -9.09 15.32
CA THR A 298 -1.61 -9.92 15.53
C THR A 298 -2.74 -9.48 14.59
N TYR A 299 -3.09 -8.20 14.57
CA TYR A 299 -4.20 -7.72 13.72
C TYR A 299 -3.84 -7.49 12.25
N ASN A 300 -2.55 -7.38 11.89
CA ASN A 300 -2.13 -7.07 10.52
C ASN A 300 -1.43 -8.24 9.79
N GLY A 301 -0.97 -9.26 10.52
CA GLY A 301 -0.11 -10.30 9.95
C GLY A 301 -0.44 -11.74 10.33
N SER A 302 -1.38 -11.96 11.25
CA SER A 302 -1.67 -13.29 11.79
C SER A 302 -3.00 -13.82 11.29
N SER A 303 -3.11 -14.07 9.98
CA SER A 303 -4.39 -14.42 9.33
C SER A 303 -5.09 -15.63 9.97
N GLU A 304 -4.34 -16.61 10.50
CA GLU A 304 -4.92 -17.76 11.23
C GLU A 304 -5.64 -17.34 12.52
N ILE A 305 -5.01 -16.45 13.30
CA ILE A 305 -5.57 -15.88 14.54
C ILE A 305 -6.81 -15.05 14.20
N ILE A 306 -6.70 -14.20 13.18
CA ILE A 306 -7.80 -13.34 12.73
C ILE A 306 -8.99 -14.20 12.28
N GLN A 307 -8.77 -15.21 11.44
CA GLN A 307 -9.86 -16.08 10.97
C GLN A 307 -10.50 -16.87 12.11
N ALA A 308 -9.73 -17.34 13.09
CA ALA A 308 -10.28 -17.99 14.28
C ALA A 308 -11.14 -17.04 15.10
N PHE A 309 -10.66 -15.80 15.30
CA PHE A 309 -11.40 -14.74 15.97
C PHE A 309 -12.72 -14.42 15.26
N LEU A 310 -12.70 -14.21 13.94
CA LEU A 310 -13.91 -13.91 13.17
C LEU A 310 -14.94 -15.03 13.22
N ARG A 311 -14.52 -16.29 13.07
CA ARG A 311 -15.43 -17.45 13.17
C ARG A 311 -16.06 -17.56 14.54
N GLU A 312 -15.28 -17.38 15.60
CA GLU A 312 -15.77 -17.57 16.97
C GLU A 312 -16.69 -16.46 17.47
N ASN A 313 -16.64 -15.28 16.86
CA ASN A 313 -17.52 -14.14 17.14
C ASN A 313 -18.62 -14.00 16.08
N GLU A 314 -18.77 -14.99 15.19
CA GLU A 314 -19.81 -15.03 14.15
C GLU A 314 -19.85 -13.75 13.30
N ALA A 315 -18.66 -13.22 12.99
CA ALA A 315 -18.51 -11.97 12.26
C ALA A 315 -19.21 -12.05 10.89
N GLN A 316 -20.03 -11.05 10.59
CA GLN A 316 -20.73 -10.94 9.33
C GLN A 316 -19.79 -10.35 8.28
N ARG A 317 -19.74 -11.02 7.13
CA ARG A 317 -18.99 -10.56 5.96
C ARG A 317 -19.85 -9.57 5.17
N ILE A 318 -19.27 -8.42 4.88
CA ILE A 318 -19.80 -7.39 3.99
C ILE A 318 -18.91 -7.36 2.75
N TYR A 319 -19.47 -7.75 1.59
CA TYR A 319 -18.76 -7.70 0.31
C TYR A 319 -19.08 -6.41 -0.44
N ILE A 320 -18.03 -5.71 -0.88
CA ILE A 320 -18.13 -4.51 -1.70
C ILE A 320 -17.57 -4.84 -3.09
N PRO A 321 -18.42 -4.92 -4.13
CA PRO A 321 -17.99 -5.28 -5.47
C PRO A 321 -17.02 -4.27 -6.05
N TYR A 322 -16.09 -4.76 -6.87
CA TYR A 322 -15.15 -3.93 -7.59
C TYR A 322 -15.84 -2.99 -8.57
N ARG A 323 -15.42 -1.72 -8.60
CA ARG A 323 -15.76 -0.77 -9.66
C ARG A 323 -14.68 0.30 -9.75
N GLN A 324 -14.27 0.66 -10.97
CA GLN A 324 -13.38 1.81 -11.16
C GLN A 324 -13.99 3.07 -10.53
N ASN A 325 -13.16 3.87 -9.87
CA ASN A 325 -13.55 5.12 -9.22
C ASN A 325 -14.57 4.97 -8.09
N ARG A 326 -14.71 3.75 -7.53
CA ARG A 326 -15.43 3.52 -6.28
C ARG A 326 -14.47 3.69 -5.11
N CYS A 327 -14.89 4.51 -4.16
CA CYS A 327 -14.24 4.68 -2.86
C CYS A 327 -15.04 3.97 -1.78
N ILE A 328 -14.32 3.41 -0.82
CA ILE A 328 -14.84 2.83 0.41
C ILE A 328 -14.21 3.61 1.56
N ILE A 329 -15.06 4.26 2.36
CA ILE A 329 -14.66 4.91 3.61
C ILE A 329 -15.18 4.03 4.75
N PHE A 330 -14.31 3.61 5.66
CA PHE A 330 -14.71 2.72 6.74
C PHE A 330 -13.86 2.89 8.01
N ASN A 331 -14.39 2.43 9.13
CA ASN A 331 -13.62 2.28 10.37
C ASN A 331 -12.45 1.34 10.10
N SER A 332 -11.24 1.89 10.18
CA SER A 332 -10.02 1.21 9.77
C SER A 332 -9.65 0.02 10.67
N ASP A 333 -10.27 -0.08 11.85
CA ASP A 333 -10.07 -1.17 12.80
C ASP A 333 -10.87 -2.44 12.43
N LEU A 334 -11.85 -2.33 11.52
CA LEU A 334 -12.56 -3.50 11.00
C LEU A 334 -11.61 -4.42 10.24
N PHE A 335 -11.75 -5.73 10.45
CA PHE A 335 -11.01 -6.69 9.64
C PHE A 335 -11.48 -6.64 8.19
N HIS A 336 -10.54 -6.51 7.27
CA HIS A 336 -10.81 -6.38 5.86
C HIS A 336 -9.71 -7.01 5.00
N GLY A 337 -10.04 -7.26 3.74
CA GLY A 337 -9.14 -7.89 2.78
C GLY A 337 -9.60 -7.67 1.35
N THR A 338 -8.68 -7.87 0.41
CA THR A 338 -9.05 -7.96 -1.00
C THR A 338 -9.66 -9.35 -1.23
N HIS A 339 -10.81 -9.39 -1.90
CA HIS A 339 -11.41 -10.66 -2.33
C HIS A 339 -10.49 -11.35 -3.36
N SER A 340 -10.88 -12.51 -3.87
CA SER A 340 -10.20 -13.08 -5.04
C SER A 340 -10.08 -12.05 -6.16
N VAL A 341 -9.00 -12.11 -6.93
CA VAL A 341 -8.74 -11.21 -8.06
C VAL A 341 -8.68 -12.05 -9.31
N ARG A 342 -9.39 -11.61 -10.37
CA ARG A 342 -9.35 -12.21 -11.69
C ARG A 342 -9.44 -11.13 -12.77
N PHE A 343 -8.27 -10.62 -13.17
CA PHE A 343 -8.16 -9.52 -14.11
C PHE A 343 -7.52 -9.98 -15.41
N GLU A 344 -7.78 -9.24 -16.49
CA GLU A 344 -7.19 -9.51 -17.80
C GLU A 344 -5.66 -9.47 -17.73
N LYS A 345 -5.01 -10.26 -18.60
CA LYS A 345 -3.55 -10.20 -18.75
C LYS A 345 -3.12 -8.83 -19.25
N GLY A 346 -1.89 -8.45 -18.94
CA GLY A 346 -1.29 -7.20 -19.39
C GLY A 346 -1.00 -6.24 -18.25
N TYR A 347 -0.02 -5.36 -18.47
CA TYR A 347 0.47 -4.43 -17.46
C TYR A 347 -0.64 -3.48 -16.97
N GLU A 348 -1.44 -2.98 -17.92
CA GLU A 348 -2.48 -1.98 -17.69
C GLU A 348 -3.69 -2.52 -16.93
N ASN A 349 -3.86 -3.84 -16.91
CA ASN A 349 -5.00 -4.53 -16.34
C ASN A 349 -4.80 -4.94 -14.87
N GLN A 350 -3.62 -4.70 -14.29
CA GLN A 350 -3.41 -5.00 -12.88
C GLN A 350 -4.30 -4.11 -11.99
N ARG A 351 -4.99 -4.74 -11.04
CA ARG A 351 -5.85 -4.05 -10.09
C ARG A 351 -5.02 -3.17 -9.18
N ILE A 352 -5.35 -1.88 -9.13
CA ILE A 352 -4.71 -0.89 -8.27
C ILE A 352 -5.74 -0.27 -7.33
N ASN A 353 -5.42 -0.24 -6.03
CA ASN A 353 -6.08 0.60 -5.06
C ASN A 353 -5.13 1.65 -4.49
N VAL A 354 -5.67 2.81 -4.14
CA VAL A 354 -5.00 3.87 -3.40
C VAL A 354 -5.74 4.04 -2.08
N THR A 355 -5.00 4.21 -0.99
CA THR A 355 -5.56 4.30 0.35
C THR A 355 -4.96 5.48 1.11
N PHE A 356 -5.81 6.19 1.83
CA PHE A 356 -5.46 7.22 2.79
C PHE A 356 -5.91 6.75 4.18
N LEU A 357 -5.03 6.88 5.16
CA LEU A 357 -5.27 6.49 6.55
C LEU A 357 -5.26 7.72 7.44
N TYR A 358 -6.34 7.96 8.17
CA TYR A 358 -6.49 9.13 9.04
C TYR A 358 -6.70 8.73 10.50
N GLY A 359 -6.11 9.51 11.41
CA GLY A 359 -6.21 9.29 12.85
C GLY A 359 -5.48 8.04 13.33
N ASP A 360 -5.68 7.71 14.60
CA ASP A 360 -5.16 6.51 15.25
C ASP A 360 -6.34 5.72 15.80
N ARG A 361 -6.37 4.40 15.59
CA ARG A 361 -7.47 3.54 16.07
C ARG A 361 -7.74 3.67 17.57
N SER A 362 -6.72 3.97 18.36
CA SER A 362 -6.85 4.16 19.82
C SER A 362 -7.56 5.47 20.21
N HIS A 363 -7.73 6.39 19.25
CA HIS A 363 -8.36 7.70 19.43
C HIS A 363 -9.53 7.89 18.47
N ASP A 364 -10.11 6.82 17.93
CA ASP A 364 -11.34 6.94 17.15
C ASP A 364 -12.49 7.38 18.07
N VAL A 365 -13.00 8.58 17.82
CA VAL A 365 -14.12 9.19 18.55
C VAL A 365 -15.46 8.94 17.87
N SER A 366 -15.45 8.44 16.64
CA SER A 366 -16.65 8.28 15.80
C SER A 366 -17.36 6.96 16.09
N HIS A 367 -16.57 5.92 16.36
CA HIS A 367 -17.07 4.57 16.60
C HIS A 367 -16.50 4.03 17.90
N PRO A 368 -17.30 3.85 18.97
CA PRO A 368 -16.83 3.11 20.14
C PRO A 368 -16.41 1.70 19.68
N PRO A 369 -15.31 1.13 20.23
CA PRO A 369 -14.79 -0.13 19.71
C PRO A 369 -15.88 -1.20 19.75
N LEU A 370 -16.15 -1.84 18.63
CA LEU A 370 -17.08 -2.99 18.58
C LEU A 370 -16.53 -4.13 19.46
N THR A 371 -15.24 -4.08 19.81
CA THR A 371 -14.58 -4.96 20.76
C THR A 371 -14.95 -4.72 22.23
N THR A 372 -15.78 -3.72 22.51
CA THR A 372 -16.37 -3.47 23.83
C THR A 372 -17.68 -4.21 24.07
N ARG A 373 -18.22 -4.96 23.10
CA ARG A 373 -19.41 -5.79 23.37
C ARG A 373 -19.13 -6.79 24.51
N GLU A 374 -20.05 -6.90 25.47
CA GLU A 374 -19.91 -7.80 26.62
C GLU A 374 -19.84 -9.28 26.22
N ASP A 375 -20.36 -9.63 25.05
CA ASP A 375 -20.42 -11.00 24.53
C ASP A 375 -19.11 -11.49 23.89
N LEU A 376 -18.11 -10.62 23.71
CA LEU A 376 -16.83 -11.03 23.15
C LEU A 376 -16.07 -11.90 24.13
N LYS A 377 -15.68 -13.09 23.64
CA LYS A 377 -14.97 -14.08 24.45
C LYS A 377 -13.67 -13.49 25.00
N THR A 378 -13.57 -13.43 26.33
CA THR A 378 -12.46 -12.81 27.08
C THR A 378 -11.07 -13.28 26.67
N LYS A 379 -10.94 -14.52 26.17
CA LYS A 379 -9.66 -15.08 25.69
C LYS A 379 -9.01 -14.27 24.57
N TRP A 380 -9.78 -13.54 23.77
CA TRP A 380 -9.26 -12.77 22.64
C TRP A 380 -8.78 -11.37 23.04
N LYS A 381 -9.19 -10.82 24.18
CA LYS A 381 -8.96 -9.40 24.54
C LYS A 381 -7.48 -9.01 24.67
N MET A 382 -6.62 -9.93 25.09
CA MET A 382 -5.21 -9.66 25.40
C MET A 382 -4.23 -10.56 24.63
N ILE A 383 -4.64 -11.10 23.49
CA ILE A 383 -3.70 -11.85 22.66
C ILE A 383 -2.66 -10.90 22.08
N ARG A 384 -1.43 -11.08 22.52
CA ARG A 384 -0.25 -10.57 21.84
C ARG A 384 0.41 -11.75 21.17
N SER A 385 0.79 -11.58 19.92
CA SER A 385 1.60 -12.57 19.24
C SER A 385 2.92 -12.69 20.01
N TYR A 386 3.09 -13.78 20.77
CA TYR A 386 4.39 -14.13 21.35
C TYR A 386 5.30 -14.58 20.20
N ALA A 387 5.79 -13.63 19.40
CA ALA A 387 6.98 -13.84 18.59
C ALA A 387 8.21 -13.80 19.51
N PHE A 388 8.22 -14.74 20.47
CA PHE A 388 9.32 -15.38 21.20
C PHE A 388 8.67 -16.32 22.25
N SER A 389 8.05 -17.41 21.81
CA SER A 389 7.69 -18.52 22.71
C SER A 389 8.67 -19.69 22.51
N PRO A 390 9.43 -20.14 23.52
CA PRO A 390 10.49 -21.16 23.40
C PRO A 390 10.00 -22.60 23.15
N MET A 391 8.72 -22.80 22.86
CA MET A 391 8.06 -24.12 22.96
C MET A 391 8.38 -25.07 21.78
N PHE A 392 9.34 -24.73 20.93
CA PHE A 392 9.94 -25.61 19.92
C PHE A 392 11.47 -25.68 19.99
N ARG A 393 12.07 -25.57 21.19
CA ARG A 393 13.40 -26.17 21.44
C ARG A 393 13.22 -27.62 21.92
N ARG A 394 13.02 -28.55 21.00
CA ARG A 394 13.40 -29.96 21.21
C ARG A 394 14.41 -30.34 20.14
N GLY A 395 15.60 -30.74 20.61
CA GLY A 395 16.62 -31.43 19.80
C GLY A 395 17.81 -30.58 19.36
N ARG A 396 18.68 -30.17 20.29
CA ARG A 396 20.12 -30.09 19.97
C ARG A 396 20.77 -31.38 20.49
N PRO A 397 21.45 -32.18 19.65
CA PRO A 397 22.37 -33.20 20.14
C PRO A 397 23.52 -32.51 20.86
N ARG A 398 23.91 -33.01 22.03
CA ARG A 398 25.21 -32.70 22.63
C ARG A 398 26.27 -33.40 21.78
N ILE A 399 27.17 -32.62 21.20
CA ILE A 399 28.43 -33.11 20.64
C ILE A 399 29.47 -32.95 21.75
N GLN A 400 30.09 -34.06 22.16
CA GLN A 400 31.48 -34.06 22.60
C GLN A 400 32.36 -34.18 21.36
#